data_AF-L0GTU7-F1
#
_entry.id   AF-L0GTU7-F1
#
_cell.length_a   1.000
_cell.length_b   1.000
_cell.length_c   1.000
_cell.angle_alpha   90.00
_cell.angle_beta   90.00
_cell.angle_gamma   90.00
#
_symmetry.space_group_name_H-M   'P 1'
#
loop_
_entity.id
_entity.type
_entity.pdbx_description
1 polymer ?
#
loop_
_entity_poly.entity_id
_entity_poly.type
_entity_poly.pdbx_seq_one_letter_code
_entity_poly.pdbx_strand_id
1 'polypeptide(L)' 'MTAKKRAPYDKAHYAPMPTGLTKYMRTSLIWQFYRFIVINLKYLRLMRSSE' A
#
# COMPACT_ATOMS: atom_id res chain seq x y z
N MET A 1 7.95 34.77 30.37
CA MET A 1 8.40 33.51 29.71
C MET A 1 7.22 32.54 29.70
N THR A 2 6.51 32.42 28.58
CA THR A 2 5.31 31.57 28.48
C THR A 2 5.68 30.16 28.02
N ALA A 3 5.43 29.18 28.88
CA ALA A 3 5.63 27.76 28.60
C ALA A 3 4.67 27.29 27.49
N LYS A 4 5.23 26.88 26.35
CA LYS A 4 4.48 26.31 25.22
C LYS A 4 4.07 24.88 25.59
N LYS A 5 2.86 24.70 26.11
CA LYS A 5 2.31 23.36 26.40
C LYS A 5 2.15 22.60 25.09
N ARG A 6 3.02 21.61 24.86
CA ARG A 6 2.92 20.68 23.72
C ARG A 6 1.67 19.83 23.94
N ALA A 7 0.62 20.03 23.16
CA ALA A 7 -0.56 19.19 23.21
C ALA A 7 -0.19 17.78 22.71
N PRO A 8 -0.49 16.70 23.47
CA PRO A 8 -0.06 15.33 23.14
C PRO A 8 -0.74 14.70 21.92
N TYR A 9 -1.63 15.44 21.24
CA TYR A 9 -2.35 14.99 20.04
C TYR A 9 -2.24 16.05 18.95
N ASP A 10 -1.01 16.32 18.51
CA ASP A 10 -0.81 17.08 17.29
C ASP A 10 -1.25 16.20 16.11
N LYS A 11 -2.30 16.63 15.38
CA LYS A 11 -2.88 15.91 14.24
C LYS A 11 -1.94 15.78 13.05
N ALA A 12 -0.71 16.28 13.17
CA ALA A 12 0.37 16.09 12.22
C ALA A 12 0.88 14.62 12.14
N HIS A 13 0.44 13.72 13.03
CA HIS A 13 0.95 12.35 13.11
C HIS A 13 -0.04 11.27 12.67
N TYR A 14 -0.85 11.52 11.64
CA TYR A 14 -1.66 10.44 11.04
C TYR A 14 -1.52 10.41 9.52
N ALA A 15 -1.26 9.19 9.04
CA ALA A 15 -0.89 8.78 7.70
C ALA A 15 0.55 9.16 7.28
N PRO A 16 1.51 8.21 7.29
CA PRO A 16 2.69 8.37 6.46
C PRO A 16 2.20 8.62 5.03
N MET A 17 2.49 9.81 4.51
CA MET A 17 2.21 10.12 3.10
C MET A 17 2.78 8.97 2.27
N PRO A 18 1.97 8.38 1.37
CA PRO A 18 2.43 7.27 0.56
C PRO A 18 3.70 7.72 -0.16
N THR A 19 4.83 7.12 0.22
CA THR A 19 6.14 7.41 -0.33
C THR A 19 6.07 7.24 -1.84
N GLY A 20 6.80 8.05 -2.63
CA GLY A 20 6.67 8.08 -4.10
C GLY A 20 6.72 6.69 -4.77
N LEU A 21 7.45 5.75 -4.18
CA LEU A 21 7.49 4.34 -4.56
C LEU A 21 6.13 3.65 -4.44
N THR A 22 5.41 3.83 -3.33
CA THR A 22 4.06 3.26 -3.13
C THR A 22 3.04 3.86 -4.10
N LYS A 23 3.20 5.14 -4.47
CA LYS A 23 2.37 5.78 -5.50
C LYS A 23 2.66 5.21 -6.89
N TYR A 24 3.93 5.04 -7.24
CA TYR A 24 4.35 4.45 -8.53
C TYR A 24 3.87 3.01 -8.70
N MET A 25 3.96 2.19 -7.65
CA MET A 25 3.40 0.83 -7.61
C MET A 25 1.87 0.81 -7.71
N ARG A 26 1.18 1.92 -7.41
CA ARG A 26 -0.28 2.03 -7.55
C ARG A 26 -0.70 2.61 -8.89
N THR A 27 0.11 3.41 -9.56
CA THR A 27 -0.24 4.09 -10.83
C THR A 27 0.26 3.39 -12.09
N SER A 28 1.29 2.54 -12.00
CA SER A 28 1.87 1.91 -13.18
C SER A 28 0.97 0.80 -13.75
N LEU A 29 0.42 1.02 -14.95
CA LEU A 29 -0.43 0.06 -15.65
C LEU A 29 0.28 -1.27 -15.93
N ILE A 30 1.58 -1.21 -16.27
CA ILE A 30 2.41 -2.40 -16.52
C ILE A 30 2.50 -3.27 -15.26
N TRP A 31 2.71 -2.64 -14.10
CA TRP A 31 2.79 -3.34 -12.82
C TRP A 31 1.43 -3.89 -12.37
N GLN A 32 0.35 -3.14 -12.60
CA GLN A 32 -1.01 -3.62 -12.35
C GLN A 32 -1.32 -4.87 -13.19
N PHE A 33 -0.94 -4.88 -14.48
CA PHE A 33 -1.16 -6.02 -15.36
C PHE A 33 -0.33 -7.25 -14.96
N TYR A 34 0.95 -7.05 -14.60
CA TYR A 34 1.78 -8.12 -14.04
C TYR A 34 1.16 -8.72 -12.78
N ARG A 35 0.73 -7.90 -11.83
CA ARG A 35 0.10 -8.36 -10.59
C ARG A 35 -1.20 -9.11 -10.85
N PHE A 36 -2.00 -8.66 -11.83
CA PHE A 36 -3.22 -9.33 -12.26
C PHE A 36 -2.92 -10.74 -12.80
N ILE A 37 -1.93 -10.88 -13.68
CA ILE A 37 -1.52 -12.19 -14.22
C ILE A 37 -1.05 -13.12 -13.09
N VAL A 38 -0.15 -12.65 -12.22
CA VAL A 38 0.41 -13.46 -11.13
C VAL A 38 -0.69 -13.98 -10.19
N ILE A 39 -1.66 -13.13 -9.83
CA ILE A 39 -2.79 -13.54 -8.98
C ILE A 39 -3.65 -14.60 -9.67
N ASN A 40 -4.03 -14.38 -10.93
CA ASN A 40 -4.84 -15.34 -11.69
C ASN A 40 -4.13 -16.68 -11.85
N LEU A 41 -2.84 -16.68 -12.17
CA LEU A 41 -2.05 -17.91 -12.26
C LEU A 41 -1.96 -18.66 -10.93
N LYS A 42 -1.80 -17.94 -9.81
CA LYS A 42 -1.77 -18.55 -8.48
C LYS A 42 -3.11 -19.17 -8.10
N TYR A 43 -4.22 -18.51 -8.42
CA TYR A 43 -5.57 -19.06 -8.24
C TYR A 43 -5.83 -20.29 -9.10
N LEU A 44 -5.45 -20.25 -10.39
CA LEU A 44 -5.56 -21.40 -11.29
C LEU A 44 -4.73 -22.59 -10.80
N ARG A 45 -3.52 -22.33 -10.30
CA ARG A 45 -2.67 -23.37 -9.70
C ARG A 45 -3.30 -23.96 -8.44
N LEU A 46 -3.89 -23.13 -7.58
CA LEU A 46 -4.58 -23.58 -6.37
C LEU A 46 -5.80 -24.43 -6.71
N MET A 47 -6.65 -24.00 -7.65
CA MET A 47 -7.83 -24.74 -8.10
C MET A 47 -7.45 -26.12 -8.68
N ARG A 48 -6.36 -26.19 -9.45
CA ARG A 48 -5.87 -27.46 -10.01
C ARG A 48 -5.29 -28.41 -8.94
N SER A 49 -4.86 -27.89 -7.79
CA SER A 49 -4.35 -28.71 -6.68
C SER A 49 -5.44 -29.09 -5.66
N SER A 50 -6.66 -28.57 -5.81
CA SER A 50 -7.82 -28.94 -4.98
C SER A 50 -8.70 -30.04 -5.58
N GLU A 51 -8.25 -30.68 -6.67
CA GLU A 51 -8.78 -31.93 -7.22
C GLU A 51 -7.88 -33.12 -6.86
#